data_AF-A0A535D235-F1
#
_entry.id   AF-A0A535D235-F1
#
_cell.length_a   1.000
_cell.length_b   1.000
_cell.length_c   1.000
_cell.angle_alpha   90.00
_cell.angle_beta   90.00
_cell.angle_gamma   90.00
#
_symmetry.space_group_name_H-M   'P 1'
#
loop_
_entity.id
_entity.type
_entity.pdbx_description
1 polymer ?
#
loop_
_entity_poly.entity_id
_entity_poly.type
_entity_poly.pdbx_seq_one_letter_code
_entity_poly.pdbx_strand_id
1 'polypeptide(L)'
;MATKQLRLDVAQLTDVGRKREHNEDNMAYVIPKDPQVMAKKGALFIVADGMGGHAAGEVASEIAVDTVSNMYYQDDSDEVATSLLRAIKRANALIHQRAAENMLRSGMGTTCVAAVLRGNMAYIANVGDSRAYIVRGGQVKQVSQDHSWVAEQVRAGLLTEDQARTHAQRNVITRCLGTQADVEIDVFPEPIEENDALVLCTDGLSGLVTDDEIRRIVNQSGPQ
;
A
#
# COMPACT_ATOMS: atom_id res chain seq x y z
N MET A 1 -6.25 26.58 18.91
CA MET A 1 -7.01 25.32 19.02
C MET A 1 -6.01 24.22 19.35
N ALA A 2 -6.25 23.40 20.37
CA ALA A 2 -5.31 22.34 20.72
C ALA A 2 -5.28 21.29 19.59
N THR A 3 -4.11 21.05 19.02
CA THR A 3 -3.90 19.98 18.04
C THR A 3 -4.20 18.66 18.75
N LYS A 4 -5.29 17.96 18.37
CA LYS A 4 -5.55 16.61 18.89
C LYS A 4 -4.35 15.74 18.53
N GLN A 5 -3.70 15.18 19.54
CA GLN A 5 -2.57 14.28 19.35
C GLN A 5 -3.11 12.92 18.92
N LEU A 6 -2.68 12.43 17.76
CA LEU A 6 -3.03 11.08 17.30
C LEU A 6 -2.43 10.04 18.24
N ARG A 7 -3.28 9.16 18.76
CA ARG A 7 -2.88 7.92 19.43
C ARG A 7 -3.21 6.77 18.51
N LEU A 8 -2.21 5.97 18.18
CA LEU A 8 -2.32 4.88 17.21
C LEU A 8 -1.99 3.57 17.92
N ASP A 9 -2.92 2.63 17.86
CA ASP A 9 -2.64 1.23 18.13
C ASP A 9 -2.38 0.55 16.78
N VAL A 10 -1.26 -0.18 16.66
CA VAL A 10 -0.75 -0.66 15.38
C VAL A 10 -0.28 -2.09 15.55
N ALA A 11 -0.61 -2.93 14.56
CA ALA A 11 -0.09 -4.27 14.40
C ALA A 11 0.24 -4.51 12.93
N GLN A 12 1.18 -5.43 12.68
CA GLN A 12 1.53 -5.87 11.33
C GLN A 12 1.85 -7.36 11.37
N LEU A 13 1.47 -8.09 10.32
CA LEU A 13 1.68 -9.53 10.21
C LEU A 13 1.91 -9.88 8.75
N THR A 14 2.86 -10.77 8.50
CA THR A 14 3.12 -11.36 7.18
C THR A 14 3.32 -12.86 7.32
N ASP A 15 2.92 -13.63 6.31
CA ASP A 15 3.04 -15.08 6.26
C ASP A 15 3.30 -15.52 4.82
N VAL A 16 4.20 -16.48 4.61
CA VAL A 16 4.50 -17.03 3.26
C VAL A 16 3.31 -17.78 2.63
N GLY A 17 2.34 -18.15 3.46
CA GLY A 17 1.22 -18.98 3.08
C GLY A 17 1.61 -20.44 2.90
N ARG A 18 0.75 -21.19 2.23
CA ARG A 18 0.92 -22.65 2.05
C ARG A 18 1.34 -23.08 0.65
N LYS A 19 1.50 -22.12 -0.27
CA LYS A 19 1.70 -22.38 -1.71
C LYS A 19 3.01 -21.82 -2.26
N ARG A 20 3.57 -20.79 -1.63
CA ARG A 20 4.83 -20.17 -2.06
C ARG A 20 5.99 -20.73 -1.23
N GLU A 21 7.19 -20.71 -1.80
CA GLU A 21 8.42 -21.11 -1.09
C GLU A 21 9.08 -19.91 -0.38
N HIS A 22 8.85 -18.70 -0.88
CA HIS A 22 9.40 -17.45 -0.39
C HIS A 22 8.30 -16.42 -0.19
N ASN A 23 8.48 -15.55 0.81
CA ASN A 23 7.60 -14.43 1.05
C ASN A 23 8.14 -13.20 0.29
N GLU A 24 7.37 -12.71 -0.67
CA GLU A 24 7.72 -11.53 -1.46
C GLU A 24 6.98 -10.27 -0.96
N ASP A 25 6.12 -10.43 0.06
CA ASP A 25 5.45 -9.31 0.72
C ASP A 25 6.40 -8.62 1.70
N ASN A 26 6.35 -7.29 1.72
CA ASN A 26 7.09 -6.48 2.68
C ASN A 26 6.22 -5.37 3.24
N MET A 27 6.48 -4.98 4.49
CA MET A 27 5.70 -3.97 5.19
C MET A 27 6.54 -3.27 6.25
N ALA A 28 6.20 -2.02 6.51
CA ALA A 28 6.74 -1.27 7.63
C ALA A 28 5.76 -0.21 8.11
N TYR A 29 6.00 0.27 9.32
CA TYR A 29 5.43 1.51 9.80
C TYR A 29 6.48 2.34 10.51
N VAL A 30 6.30 3.66 10.49
CA VAL A 30 7.12 4.63 11.21
C VAL A 30 6.18 5.58 11.92
N ILE A 31 6.22 5.55 13.25
CA ILE A 31 5.55 6.54 14.12
C ILE A 31 6.65 7.41 14.73
N PRO A 32 6.82 8.67 14.28
CA PRO A 32 7.86 9.55 14.81
C PRO A 32 7.70 9.79 16.31
N LYS A 33 8.80 9.63 17.05
CA LYS A 33 8.85 9.95 18.49
C LYS A 33 8.99 11.44 18.76
N ASP A 34 9.60 12.17 17.82
CA ASP A 34 9.72 13.62 17.87
C ASP A 34 8.35 14.26 17.54
N PRO A 35 7.75 15.02 18.47
CA PRO A 35 6.47 15.68 18.25
C PRO A 35 6.46 16.66 17.07
N GLN A 36 7.60 17.29 16.74
CA GLN A 36 7.70 18.19 15.60
C GLN A 36 7.65 17.42 14.28
N VAL A 37 8.36 16.29 14.21
CA VAL A 37 8.30 15.40 13.03
C VAL A 37 6.90 14.80 12.90
N MET A 38 6.30 14.34 14.01
CA MET A 38 4.93 13.81 14.01
C MET A 38 3.91 14.87 13.55
N ALA A 39 4.02 16.12 14.00
CA ALA A 39 3.13 17.19 13.57
C ALA A 39 3.32 17.55 12.08
N LYS A 40 4.56 17.54 11.60
CA LYS A 40 4.92 17.95 10.23
C LYS A 40 4.63 16.85 9.20
N LYS A 41 5.12 15.64 9.47
CA LYS A 41 5.14 14.49 8.55
C LYS A 41 4.15 13.38 8.92
N GLY A 42 3.59 13.34 10.13
CA GLY A 42 2.66 12.29 10.53
C GLY A 42 3.32 10.92 10.70
N ALA A 43 2.49 9.88 10.85
CA ALA A 43 2.91 8.48 10.90
C ALA A 43 2.71 7.82 9.54
N LEU A 44 3.69 7.05 9.08
CA LEU A 44 3.70 6.36 7.79
C LEU A 44 3.47 4.86 8.00
N PHE A 45 2.68 4.27 7.12
CA PHE A 45 2.42 2.83 7.00
C PHE A 45 2.59 2.45 5.54
N ILE A 46 3.17 1.29 5.27
CA ILE A 46 3.40 0.83 3.90
C ILE A 46 3.34 -0.69 3.81
N VAL A 47 2.73 -1.18 2.74
CA VAL A 47 2.72 -2.59 2.33
C VAL A 47 3.06 -2.67 0.84
N ALA A 48 3.88 -3.63 0.47
CA ALA A 48 4.31 -3.89 -0.89
C ALA A 48 4.26 -5.40 -1.16
N ASP A 49 3.68 -5.78 -2.30
CA ASP A 49 3.63 -7.17 -2.79
C ASP A 49 4.64 -7.30 -3.92
N GLY A 50 5.70 -8.07 -3.69
CA GLY A 50 6.78 -8.26 -4.63
C GLY A 50 6.40 -9.24 -5.74
N MET A 51 6.76 -8.90 -6.98
CA MET A 51 6.60 -9.79 -8.12
C MET A 51 7.86 -9.89 -8.97
N GLY A 52 8.09 -11.10 -9.45
CA GLY A 52 9.23 -11.46 -10.27
C GLY A 52 9.45 -12.96 -10.20
N GLY A 53 10.18 -13.54 -11.14
CA GLY A 53 10.64 -14.93 -10.99
C GLY A 53 11.82 -15.01 -10.02
N HIS A 54 11.90 -16.09 -9.24
CA HIS A 54 12.92 -16.27 -8.17
C HIS A 54 12.86 -15.14 -7.11
N ALA A 55 13.94 -14.87 -6.38
CA ALA A 55 14.01 -13.85 -5.32
C ALA A 55 13.99 -12.38 -5.83
N ALA A 56 13.41 -12.13 -7.00
CA ALA A 56 13.32 -10.79 -7.57
C ALA A 56 12.20 -9.97 -6.91
N GLY A 57 11.04 -10.58 -6.61
CA GLY A 57 9.93 -9.88 -5.97
C GLY A 57 10.28 -9.40 -4.57
N GLU A 58 10.86 -10.27 -3.74
CA GLU A 58 11.36 -9.95 -2.39
C GLU A 58 12.27 -8.70 -2.39
N VAL A 59 13.22 -8.66 -3.32
CA VAL A 59 14.13 -7.52 -3.44
C VAL A 59 13.38 -6.26 -3.87
N ALA A 60 12.41 -6.32 -4.78
CA ALA A 60 11.63 -5.14 -5.15
C ALA A 60 10.81 -4.58 -3.99
N SER A 61 10.08 -5.43 -3.26
CA SER A 61 9.22 -5.00 -2.16
C SER A 61 10.02 -4.43 -1.00
N GLU A 62 11.19 -5.02 -0.66
CA GLU A 62 12.14 -4.47 0.31
C GLU A 62 12.60 -3.07 -0.09
N ILE A 63 12.99 -2.88 -1.35
CA ILE A 63 13.43 -1.59 -1.86
C ILE A 63 12.32 -0.55 -1.78
N ALA A 64 11.09 -0.92 -2.13
CA ALA A 64 9.95 -0.03 -2.04
C ALA A 64 9.72 0.44 -0.61
N VAL A 65 9.62 -0.50 0.34
CA VAL A 65 9.38 -0.21 1.75
C VAL A 65 10.48 0.67 2.34
N ASP A 66 11.75 0.32 2.15
CA ASP A 66 12.89 1.05 2.69
C ASP A 66 13.02 2.43 2.07
N THR A 67 12.91 2.53 0.75
CA THR A 67 13.12 3.80 0.04
C THR A 67 12.00 4.76 0.34
N VAL A 68 10.73 4.32 0.31
CA VAL A 68 9.60 5.20 0.62
C VAL A 68 9.70 5.68 2.06
N SER A 69 9.97 4.77 3.01
CA SER A 69 10.08 5.11 4.43
C SER A 69 11.17 6.14 4.68
N ASN A 70 12.35 6.00 4.08
CA ASN A 70 13.44 6.94 4.28
C ASN A 70 13.22 8.28 3.56
N MET A 71 12.86 8.24 2.27
CA MET A 71 12.75 9.43 1.44
C MET A 71 11.59 10.32 1.87
N TYR A 72 10.49 9.74 2.37
CA TYR A 72 9.33 10.50 2.83
C TYR A 72 9.69 11.47 3.98
N TYR A 73 10.45 11.01 4.97
CA TYR A 73 10.85 11.84 6.12
C TYR A 73 12.03 12.77 5.82
N GLN A 74 12.83 12.48 4.79
CA GLN A 74 13.93 13.35 4.33
C GLN A 74 13.47 14.45 3.38
N ASP A 75 12.31 14.29 2.73
CA ASP A 75 11.76 15.29 1.83
C ASP A 75 11.42 16.59 2.57
N ASP A 76 11.70 17.72 1.95
CA ASP A 76 11.57 19.05 2.55
C ASP A 76 10.15 19.63 2.49
N SER A 77 9.27 19.04 1.68
CA SER A 77 7.90 19.53 1.49
C SER A 77 7.06 19.41 2.77
N ASP A 78 6.20 20.41 2.98
CA ASP A 78 5.18 20.40 4.02
C ASP A 78 3.89 19.68 3.56
N GLU A 79 3.78 19.34 2.27
CA GLU A 79 2.65 18.63 1.70
C GLU A 79 2.90 17.12 1.69
N VAL A 80 2.13 16.38 2.50
CA VAL A 80 2.23 14.91 2.62
C VAL A 80 2.11 14.22 1.26
N ALA A 81 1.13 14.61 0.44
CA ALA A 81 0.93 14.03 -0.88
C ALA A 81 2.16 14.21 -1.77
N THR A 82 2.75 15.41 -1.79
CA THR A 82 3.96 15.71 -2.56
C THR A 82 5.16 14.89 -2.07
N SER A 83 5.38 14.78 -0.75
CA SER A 83 6.43 13.93 -0.20
C SER A 83 6.23 12.45 -0.54
N LEU A 84 5.01 11.93 -0.44
CA LEU A 84 4.67 10.54 -0.82
C LEU A 84 4.95 10.27 -2.29
N LEU A 85 4.48 11.15 -3.19
CA LEU A 85 4.72 11.05 -4.63
C LEU A 85 6.21 10.99 -4.94
N ARG A 86 7.02 11.90 -4.37
CA ARG A 86 8.47 11.94 -4.57
C ARG A 86 9.16 10.68 -4.04
N ALA A 87 8.77 10.23 -2.84
CA ALA A 87 9.33 9.04 -2.22
C ALA A 87 9.04 7.76 -3.05
N ILE A 88 7.81 7.59 -3.51
CA ILE A 88 7.40 6.45 -4.35
C ILE A 88 8.06 6.51 -5.73
N LYS A 89 8.16 7.70 -6.36
CA LYS A 89 8.91 7.86 -7.62
C LYS A 89 10.39 7.51 -7.45
N ARG A 90 11.00 7.86 -6.31
CA ARG A 90 12.38 7.50 -6.01
C ARG A 90 12.54 5.98 -5.86
N ALA A 91 11.60 5.32 -5.18
CA ALA A 91 11.56 3.87 -5.08
C ALA A 91 11.43 3.22 -6.47
N ASN A 92 10.50 3.70 -7.32
CA ASN A 92 10.35 3.23 -8.70
C ASN A 92 11.67 3.29 -9.48
N ALA A 93 12.33 4.44 -9.47
CA ALA A 93 13.58 4.65 -10.19
C ALA A 93 14.68 3.70 -9.70
N LEU A 94 14.78 3.46 -8.39
CA LEU A 94 15.78 2.57 -7.82
C LEU A 94 15.52 1.09 -8.16
N ILE A 95 14.26 0.66 -8.11
CA ILE A 95 13.86 -0.70 -8.50
C ILE A 95 14.13 -0.90 -10.00
N HIS A 96 13.74 0.07 -10.83
CA HIS A 96 13.96 0.02 -12.27
C HIS A 96 15.45 -0.05 -12.64
N GLN A 97 16.28 0.76 -11.99
CA GLN A 97 17.73 0.71 -12.15
C GLN A 97 18.30 -0.67 -11.77
N ARG A 98 17.93 -1.20 -10.60
CA ARG A 98 18.42 -2.50 -10.12
C ARG A 98 17.96 -3.68 -10.98
N ALA A 99 16.76 -3.60 -11.56
CA ALA A 99 16.26 -4.59 -12.51
C ALA A 99 17.08 -4.59 -13.81
N ALA A 100 17.57 -3.43 -14.25
CA ALA A 100 18.41 -3.31 -15.44
C ALA A 100 19.87 -3.78 -15.23
N GLU A 101 20.39 -3.69 -14.01
CA GLU A 101 21.78 -4.05 -13.68
C GLU A 101 22.04 -5.57 -13.61
N ASN A 102 21.00 -6.40 -13.44
CA ASN A 102 21.14 -7.85 -13.29
C ASN A 102 20.09 -8.61 -14.10
N MET A 103 20.53 -9.41 -15.09
CA MET A 103 19.62 -10.22 -15.93
C MET A 103 18.73 -11.18 -15.12
N LEU A 104 19.22 -11.69 -13.97
CA LEU A 104 18.43 -12.56 -13.08
C LEU A 104 17.31 -11.81 -12.34
N ARG A 105 17.31 -10.47 -12.37
CA ARG A 105 16.30 -9.58 -11.79
C ARG A 105 15.53 -8.80 -12.85
N SER A 106 15.65 -9.20 -14.12
CA SER A 106 14.89 -8.60 -15.22
C SER A 106 13.39 -8.79 -14.97
N GLY A 107 12.64 -7.70 -15.03
CA GLY A 107 11.19 -7.72 -14.76
C GLY A 107 10.81 -7.74 -13.28
N MET A 108 11.76 -7.52 -12.37
CA MET A 108 11.50 -7.27 -10.95
C MET A 108 10.57 -6.07 -10.78
N GLY A 109 9.51 -6.23 -10.00
CA GLY A 109 8.59 -5.16 -9.67
C GLY A 109 7.83 -5.44 -8.38
N THR A 110 7.05 -4.46 -7.93
CA THR A 110 6.23 -4.61 -6.72
C THR A 110 5.06 -3.65 -6.75
N THR A 111 3.99 -4.00 -6.06
CA THR A 111 2.95 -3.05 -5.69
C THR A 111 3.44 -2.14 -4.57
N CYS A 112 2.72 -1.05 -4.30
CA CYS A 112 2.96 -0.21 -3.14
C CYS A 112 1.65 0.47 -2.75
N VAL A 113 1.17 0.17 -1.54
CA VAL A 113 0.15 0.96 -0.87
C VAL A 113 0.76 1.57 0.38
N ALA A 114 0.75 2.89 0.46
CA ALA A 114 1.28 3.64 1.59
C ALA A 114 0.20 4.56 2.16
N ALA A 115 0.20 4.76 3.46
CA ALA A 115 -0.71 5.67 4.14
C ALA A 115 0.03 6.53 5.14
N VAL A 116 -0.26 7.84 5.12
CA VAL A 116 0.24 8.78 6.13
C VAL A 116 -0.92 9.34 6.94
N LEU A 117 -0.87 9.15 8.25
CA LEU A 117 -1.81 9.76 9.20
C LEU A 117 -1.20 11.04 9.77
N ARG A 118 -1.79 12.20 9.45
CA ARG A 118 -1.36 13.51 9.94
C ARG A 118 -2.56 14.36 10.38
N GLY A 119 -2.65 14.65 11.66
CA GLY A 119 -3.76 15.40 12.24
C GLY A 119 -5.07 14.61 12.12
N ASN A 120 -6.04 15.13 11.38
CA ASN A 120 -7.33 14.49 11.09
C ASN A 120 -7.44 14.00 9.64
N MET A 121 -6.31 13.78 8.96
CA MET A 121 -6.27 13.32 7.58
C MET A 121 -5.40 12.06 7.44
N ALA A 122 -5.88 11.13 6.62
CA ALA A 122 -5.10 10.06 6.03
C ALA A 122 -4.79 10.40 4.57
N TYR A 123 -3.55 10.19 4.13
CA TYR A 123 -3.15 10.32 2.73
C TYR A 123 -2.72 8.95 2.25
N ILE A 124 -3.53 8.32 1.40
CA ILE A 124 -3.28 6.98 0.87
C ILE A 124 -2.67 7.15 -0.53
N ALA A 125 -1.49 6.61 -0.76
CA ALA A 125 -0.89 6.50 -2.09
C ALA A 125 -0.92 5.04 -2.55
N ASN A 126 -1.28 4.79 -3.80
CA ASN A 126 -1.38 3.43 -4.35
C ASN A 126 -0.73 3.29 -5.73
N VAL A 127 -0.02 2.18 -5.91
CA VAL A 127 0.43 1.63 -7.20
C VAL A 127 0.30 0.12 -7.15
N GLY A 128 -0.69 -0.44 -7.83
CA GLY A 128 -0.91 -1.88 -7.92
C GLY A 128 -2.28 -2.25 -7.38
N ASP A 129 -2.45 -3.51 -6.99
CA ASP A 129 -3.68 -4.10 -6.48
C ASP A 129 -3.62 -4.48 -4.99
N SER A 130 -2.52 -4.13 -4.29
CA SER A 130 -2.57 -3.99 -2.83
C SER A 130 -3.55 -2.89 -2.44
N ARG A 131 -4.16 -3.03 -1.26
CA ARG A 131 -5.33 -2.23 -0.88
C ARG A 131 -5.18 -1.51 0.44
N ALA A 132 -5.83 -0.36 0.53
CA ALA A 132 -6.08 0.36 1.76
C ALA A 132 -7.59 0.51 2.00
N TYR A 133 -8.02 0.23 3.22
CA TYR A 133 -9.41 0.31 3.65
C TYR A 133 -9.55 1.21 4.88
N ILE A 134 -10.62 2.00 4.94
CA ILE A 134 -11.09 2.65 6.17
C ILE A 134 -12.33 1.92 6.65
N VAL A 135 -12.32 1.47 7.90
CA VAL A 135 -13.47 0.91 8.60
C VAL A 135 -13.96 1.93 9.63
N ARG A 136 -15.19 2.41 9.45
CA ARG A 136 -15.83 3.44 10.30
C ARG A 136 -17.28 3.08 10.54
N GLY A 137 -17.75 3.18 11.79
CA GLY A 137 -19.18 3.09 12.11
C GLY A 137 -19.85 1.80 11.61
N GLY A 138 -19.12 0.68 11.60
CA GLY A 138 -19.63 -0.60 11.11
C GLY A 138 -19.63 -0.75 9.58
N GLN A 139 -19.09 0.21 8.82
CA GLN A 139 -18.93 0.18 7.36
C GLN A 139 -17.46 0.02 6.97
N VAL A 140 -17.22 -0.52 5.77
CA VAL A 140 -15.89 -0.62 5.17
C VAL A 140 -15.88 0.12 3.85
N LYS A 141 -14.83 0.90 3.61
CA LYS A 141 -14.58 1.60 2.35
C LYS A 141 -13.19 1.24 1.87
N GLN A 142 -13.08 0.62 0.69
CA GLN A 142 -11.81 0.56 -0.02
C GLN A 142 -11.48 1.99 -0.50
N VAL A 143 -10.33 2.52 -0.07
CA VAL A 143 -9.87 3.86 -0.44
C VAL A 143 -9.01 3.82 -1.69
N SER A 144 -8.10 2.84 -1.76
CA SER A 144 -7.25 2.63 -2.94
C SER A 144 -8.06 2.10 -4.10
N GLN A 145 -7.53 2.24 -5.31
CA GLN A 145 -8.10 1.66 -6.51
C GLN A 145 -7.10 0.68 -7.11
N ASP A 146 -7.55 -0.55 -7.35
CA ASP A 146 -6.71 -1.58 -7.92
C ASP A 146 -6.28 -1.21 -9.35
N HIS A 147 -4.98 -1.28 -9.61
CA HIS A 147 -4.41 -1.22 -10.95
C HIS A 147 -4.26 -2.63 -11.50
N SER A 148 -5.39 -3.29 -11.74
CA SER A 148 -5.46 -4.62 -12.33
C SER A 148 -6.37 -4.62 -13.54
N TRP A 149 -6.14 -5.56 -14.47
CA TRP A 149 -6.90 -5.66 -15.70
C TRP A 149 -8.39 -5.84 -15.41
N VAL A 150 -8.73 -6.68 -14.43
CA VAL A 150 -10.13 -6.92 -14.03
C VAL A 150 -10.77 -5.69 -13.41
N ALA A 151 -10.05 -4.92 -12.59
CA ALA A 151 -10.57 -3.69 -12.01
C ALA A 151 -10.83 -2.63 -13.08
N GLU A 152 -9.98 -2.54 -14.09
CA GLU A 152 -10.20 -1.68 -15.26
C GLU A 152 -11.43 -2.11 -16.07
N GLN A 153 -11.64 -3.41 -16.26
CA GLN A 153 -12.83 -3.91 -16.97
C GLN A 153 -14.12 -3.63 -16.19
N VAL A 154 -14.10 -3.78 -14.86
CA VAL A 154 -15.25 -3.44 -14.01
C VAL A 154 -15.58 -1.96 -14.11
N ARG A 155 -14.55 -1.11 -14.05
CA ARG A 155 -14.69 0.34 -14.18
C ARG A 155 -15.22 0.76 -15.55
N ALA A 156 -14.86 0.04 -16.61
CA ALA A 156 -15.38 0.23 -17.96
C ALA A 156 -16.81 -0.31 -18.15
N GLY A 157 -17.41 -0.94 -17.13
CA GLY A 157 -18.73 -1.57 -17.20
C GLY A 157 -18.76 -2.86 -18.00
N LEU A 158 -17.59 -3.45 -18.28
CA LEU A 158 -17.43 -4.67 -19.08
C LEU A 158 -17.50 -5.95 -18.23
N LEU A 159 -17.17 -5.86 -16.94
CA LEU A 159 -17.32 -6.92 -15.96
C LEU A 159 -18.10 -6.43 -14.74
N THR A 160 -18.78 -7.34 -14.05
CA THR A 160 -19.23 -7.11 -12.68
C THR A 160 -18.12 -7.45 -11.68
N GLU A 161 -18.22 -6.98 -10.43
CA GLU A 161 -17.27 -7.37 -9.37
C GLU A 161 -17.21 -8.89 -9.16
N ASP A 162 -18.36 -9.57 -9.22
CA ASP A 162 -18.42 -11.04 -9.07
C ASP A 162 -17.68 -11.76 -10.20
N GLN A 163 -17.80 -11.26 -11.43
CA GLN A 163 -17.08 -11.80 -12.58
C GLN A 163 -15.57 -11.55 -12.44
N ALA A 164 -15.16 -10.36 -12.00
CA ALA A 164 -13.76 -10.03 -11.78
C ALA A 164 -13.08 -10.98 -10.78
N ARG A 165 -13.75 -11.31 -9.67
CA ARG A 165 -13.21 -12.20 -8.61
C ARG A 165 -12.86 -13.60 -9.12
N THR A 166 -13.57 -14.11 -10.11
CA THR A 166 -13.35 -15.47 -10.66
C THR A 166 -12.64 -15.47 -12.01
N HIS A 167 -12.29 -14.29 -12.55
CA HIS A 167 -11.72 -14.17 -13.88
C HIS A 167 -10.33 -14.83 -13.99
N ALA A 168 -10.02 -15.36 -15.17
CA ALA A 168 -8.73 -16.00 -15.44
C ALA A 168 -7.56 -15.02 -15.31
N GLN A 169 -7.79 -13.74 -15.62
CA GLN A 169 -6.81 -12.65 -15.56
C GLN A 169 -6.90 -11.81 -14.27
N ARG A 170 -7.50 -12.33 -13.20
CA ARG A 170 -7.68 -11.55 -11.95
C ARG A 170 -6.36 -11.13 -11.27
N ASN A 171 -5.27 -11.85 -11.55
CA ASN A 171 -3.93 -11.55 -11.01
C ASN A 171 -3.07 -10.70 -11.99
N VAL A 172 -3.67 -10.16 -13.06
CA VAL A 172 -2.92 -9.34 -14.03
C VAL A 172 -2.93 -7.89 -13.57
N ILE A 173 -1.81 -7.44 -13.03
CA ILE A 173 -1.56 -6.06 -12.60
C ILE A 173 -1.22 -5.21 -13.84
N THR A 174 -1.82 -4.02 -13.95
CA THR A 174 -1.59 -3.05 -15.04
C THR A 174 -0.61 -1.94 -14.66
N ARG A 175 -0.40 -1.71 -13.36
CA ARG A 175 0.57 -0.72 -12.87
C ARG A 175 1.34 -1.22 -11.65
N CYS A 176 2.66 -1.08 -11.68
CA CYS A 176 3.55 -1.46 -10.59
C CYS A 176 4.86 -0.67 -10.60
N LEU A 177 5.59 -0.73 -9.51
CA LEU A 177 6.92 -0.12 -9.42
C LEU A 177 7.97 -0.99 -10.11
N GLY A 178 8.96 -0.36 -10.75
CA GLY A 178 10.18 -0.99 -11.26
C GLY A 178 10.14 -1.41 -12.73
N THR A 179 8.97 -1.73 -13.26
CA THR A 179 8.84 -2.24 -14.64
C THR A 179 9.03 -1.15 -15.69
N GLN A 180 8.66 0.10 -15.38
CA GLN A 180 8.81 1.28 -16.23
C GLN A 180 9.60 2.37 -15.53
N ALA A 181 10.26 3.22 -16.32
CA ALA A 181 11.08 4.33 -15.79
C ALA A 181 10.27 5.38 -15.03
N ASP A 182 9.02 5.60 -15.42
CA ASP A 182 8.08 6.48 -14.74
C ASP A 182 6.83 5.68 -14.35
N VAL A 183 6.13 6.15 -13.31
CA VAL A 183 4.94 5.48 -12.79
C VAL A 183 3.91 6.51 -12.32
N GLU A 184 2.66 6.27 -12.70
CA GLU A 184 1.53 7.06 -12.23
C GLU A 184 1.11 6.57 -10.84
N ILE A 185 0.96 7.50 -9.91
CA ILE A 185 0.67 7.20 -8.51
C ILE A 185 -0.64 7.88 -8.15
N ASP A 186 -1.59 7.10 -7.67
CA ASP A 186 -2.86 7.62 -7.21
C ASP A 186 -2.71 8.04 -5.74
N VAL A 187 -3.21 9.23 -5.38
CA VAL A 187 -3.18 9.72 -4.00
C VAL A 187 -4.59 10.15 -3.57
N PHE A 188 -5.05 9.59 -2.46
CA PHE A 188 -6.39 9.77 -1.91
C PHE A 188 -6.29 10.41 -0.52
N PRO A 189 -6.60 11.71 -0.38
CA PRO A 189 -6.78 12.35 0.92
C PRO A 189 -8.14 12.00 1.51
N GLU A 190 -8.17 11.44 2.71
CA GLU A 190 -9.39 11.04 3.41
C GLU A 190 -9.41 11.64 4.83
N PRO A 191 -10.51 12.27 5.27
CA PRO A 191 -10.65 12.68 6.66
C PRO A 191 -10.79 11.45 7.56
N ILE A 192 -10.11 11.46 8.70
CA ILE A 192 -10.20 10.40 9.72
C ILE A 192 -10.88 10.90 11.00
N GLU A 193 -11.59 10.00 11.64
CA GLU A 193 -12.32 10.20 12.89
C GLU A 193 -11.75 9.30 13.99
N GLU A 194 -12.15 9.60 15.23
CA GLU A 194 -11.78 8.80 16.38
C GLU A 194 -12.43 7.41 16.28
N ASN A 195 -11.64 6.36 16.54
CA ASN A 195 -12.02 4.95 16.37
C ASN A 195 -12.12 4.44 14.92
N ASP A 196 -11.67 5.22 13.94
CA ASP A 196 -11.42 4.66 12.60
C ASP A 196 -10.32 3.61 12.66
N ALA A 197 -10.50 2.54 11.90
CA ALA A 197 -9.45 1.58 11.62
C ALA A 197 -8.99 1.69 10.16
N LEU A 198 -7.68 1.78 9.97
CA LEU A 198 -7.03 1.73 8.67
C LEU A 198 -6.41 0.35 8.48
N VAL A 199 -6.75 -0.33 7.38
CA VAL A 199 -6.19 -1.63 7.02
C VAL A 199 -5.45 -1.52 5.70
N LEU A 200 -4.17 -1.87 5.69
CA LEU A 200 -3.38 -2.04 4.47
C LEU A 200 -3.12 -3.54 4.28
N CYS A 201 -3.28 -4.04 3.06
CA CYS A 201 -3.03 -5.45 2.76
C CYS A 201 -2.60 -5.70 1.31
N THR A 202 -1.95 -6.83 1.08
CA THR A 202 -1.68 -7.40 -0.25
C THR A 202 -2.89 -8.19 -0.77
N ASP A 203 -2.84 -8.61 -2.04
CA ASP A 203 -3.89 -9.41 -2.66
C ASP A 203 -4.05 -10.80 -1.98
N GLY A 204 -3.03 -11.26 -1.26
CA GLY A 204 -3.05 -12.48 -0.45
C GLY A 204 -4.13 -12.47 0.63
N LEU A 205 -4.51 -11.29 1.13
CA LEU A 205 -5.67 -11.12 2.02
C LEU A 205 -6.96 -10.86 1.22
N SER A 206 -6.99 -9.81 0.41
CA SER A 206 -8.22 -9.31 -0.24
C SER A 206 -8.75 -10.27 -1.33
N GLY A 207 -7.91 -11.17 -1.83
CA GLY A 207 -8.28 -12.23 -2.75
C GLY A 207 -8.98 -13.43 -2.08
N LEU A 208 -8.89 -13.57 -0.75
CA LEU A 208 -9.50 -14.67 0.01
C LEU A 208 -10.54 -14.20 1.03
N VAL A 209 -10.39 -12.99 1.55
CA VAL A 209 -11.26 -12.39 2.57
C VAL A 209 -12.05 -11.27 1.93
N THR A 210 -13.37 -11.35 2.03
CA THR A 210 -14.28 -10.33 1.50
C THR A 210 -14.20 -9.05 2.33
N ASP A 211 -14.54 -7.92 1.71
CA ASP A 211 -14.57 -6.62 2.41
C ASP A 211 -15.50 -6.67 3.64
N ASP A 212 -16.62 -7.39 3.54
CA ASP A 212 -17.57 -7.58 4.64
C ASP A 212 -17.00 -8.42 5.81
N GLU A 213 -16.12 -9.37 5.51
CA GLU A 213 -15.37 -10.11 6.53
C GLU A 213 -14.30 -9.25 7.19
N ILE A 214 -13.55 -8.45 6.41
CA ILE A 214 -12.60 -7.46 6.95
C ILE A 214 -13.33 -6.53 7.92
N ARG A 215 -14.44 -5.94 7.47
CA ARG A 215 -15.33 -5.09 8.28
C ARG A 215 -15.72 -5.78 9.59
N ARG A 216 -16.19 -7.03 9.52
CA ARG A 216 -16.66 -7.77 10.71
C ARG A 216 -15.52 -8.01 11.71
N ILE A 217 -14.36 -8.46 11.23
CA ILE A 217 -13.20 -8.80 12.06
C ILE A 217 -12.66 -7.55 12.76
N VAL A 218 -12.46 -6.46 12.02
CA VAL A 218 -11.93 -5.19 12.56
C VAL A 218 -12.87 -4.58 13.61
N ASN A 219 -14.19 -4.73 13.46
CA ASN A 219 -15.14 -4.28 14.48
C ASN A 219 -15.16 -5.15 15.75
N GLN A 220 -14.65 -6.38 15.69
CA GLN A 220 -14.63 -7.33 16.80
C GLN A 220 -13.28 -7.40 17.51
N SER A 221 -12.20 -7.03 16.83
CA SER A 221 -10.83 -7.18 17.30
C SER A 221 -10.00 -5.96 16.88
N GLY A 222 -9.30 -5.38 17.85
CA GLY A 222 -8.31 -4.33 17.58
C GLY A 222 -6.98 -4.92 17.05
N PRO A 223 -6.01 -4.07 16.71
CA PRO A 223 -4.67 -4.49 16.34
C PRO A 223 -4.03 -5.34 17.46
N GLN A 224 -3.46 -6.51 17.10
CA GLN A 224 -2.78 -7.44 18.01
C GLN A 224 -1.41 -7.83 17.48
#